data_AF-A0A835IWE1-F1
#
_entry.id   AF-A0A835IWE1-F1
#
_cell.length_a   1.000
_cell.length_b   1.000
_cell.length_c   1.000
_cell.angle_alpha   90.00
_cell.angle_beta   90.00
_cell.angle_gamma   90.00
#
_symmetry.space_group_name_H-M   'P 1'
#
loop_
_entity.id
_entity.type
_entity.pdbx_description
1 polymer ?
#
loop_
_entity_poly.entity_id
_entity_poly.type
_entity_poly.pdbx_seq_one_letter_code
_entity_poly.pdbx_strand_id
1 'polypeptide(L)'
;ASVSEDNARDRIAMPHTYHSDGMVVLHRQITDLQKEKDAEKTSLDDRIKQLENDKESSVLEENLLKETIAKMTKNQMEVQAQNELRSLFERLSSMGCLKHLLDMHYQMHPKISCFPNSKFYQEKILDAPNVNSRSYEQHYLPILEEKKLMMLVIGGKTW
;
A
#
# COMPACT_ATOMS: atom_id res chain seq x y z
N ALA A 1 -2.04 -85.22 90.99
CA ALA A 1 -0.90 -84.33 90.66
C ALA A 1 -1.30 -83.50 89.45
N SER A 2 -1.02 -82.21 89.54
CA SER A 2 -1.24 -81.11 88.59
C SER A 2 -0.60 -81.30 87.20
N VAL A 3 -1.13 -80.57 86.20
CA VAL A 3 -0.50 -79.86 85.05
C VAL A 3 -1.59 -79.76 83.96
N SER A 4 -2.36 -78.68 83.76
CA SER A 4 -2.09 -77.34 83.18
C SER A 4 -1.30 -77.36 81.87
N GLU A 5 -1.99 -77.29 80.73
CA GLU A 5 -1.37 -76.87 79.47
C GLU A 5 -2.34 -76.01 78.65
N ASP A 6 -2.05 -74.71 78.72
CA ASP A 6 -2.61 -73.62 77.95
C ASP A 6 -2.43 -73.84 76.45
N ASN A 7 -3.53 -73.94 75.71
CA ASN A 7 -3.49 -73.87 74.25
C ASN A 7 -3.48 -72.40 73.80
N ALA A 8 -2.36 -71.72 74.05
CA ALA A 8 -2.09 -70.39 73.52
C ALA A 8 -1.71 -70.51 72.05
N ARG A 9 -2.59 -70.00 71.19
CA ARG A 9 -2.40 -69.88 69.74
C ARG A 9 -1.09 -69.13 69.45
N ASP A 10 -0.07 -69.86 69.01
CA ASP A 10 1.12 -69.29 68.37
C ASP A 10 0.72 -68.55 67.10
N ARG A 11 0.52 -67.24 67.22
CA ARG A 11 0.56 -66.32 66.08
C ARG A 11 2.02 -66.00 65.82
N ILE A 12 2.63 -66.73 64.90
CA ILE A 12 3.90 -66.33 64.29
C ILE A 12 3.66 -64.99 63.60
N ALA A 13 4.08 -63.90 64.23
CA ALA A 13 4.08 -62.58 63.62
C ALA A 13 5.11 -62.57 62.48
N MET A 14 4.62 -62.44 61.25
CA MET A 14 5.48 -62.18 60.09
C MET A 14 6.19 -60.84 60.29
N PRO A 15 7.53 -60.77 60.19
CA PRO A 15 8.24 -59.51 60.28
C PRO A 15 7.98 -58.68 59.02
N HIS A 16 6.97 -57.81 59.07
CA HIS A 16 6.72 -56.78 58.07
C HIS A 16 7.74 -55.65 58.20
N THR A 17 9.00 -55.91 57.88
CA THR A 17 10.05 -54.87 57.88
C THR A 17 10.95 -55.01 56.66
N TYR A 18 10.36 -55.05 55.47
CA TYR A 18 11.05 -54.88 54.19
C TYR A 18 10.11 -54.17 53.19
N HIS A 19 9.68 -52.94 53.47
CA HIS A 19 8.90 -52.19 52.45
C HIS A 19 8.77 -50.67 52.60
N SER A 20 9.15 -50.08 53.74
CA SER A 20 8.95 -48.64 53.95
C SER A 20 9.97 -47.78 53.19
N ASP A 21 11.27 -48.05 53.37
CA ASP A 21 12.34 -47.20 52.81
C ASP A 21 12.42 -47.25 51.29
N GLY A 22 12.29 -48.43 50.67
CA GLY A 22 12.33 -48.57 49.21
C GLY A 22 11.16 -47.87 48.50
N MET A 23 9.97 -47.87 49.11
CA MET A 23 8.78 -47.18 48.57
C MET A 23 8.93 -45.66 48.63
N VAL A 24 9.52 -45.13 49.70
CA VAL A 24 9.81 -43.68 49.84
C VAL A 24 10.82 -43.21 48.78
N VAL A 25 11.84 -44.03 48.50
CA VAL A 25 12.84 -43.74 47.45
C VAL A 25 12.21 -43.72 46.05
N LEU A 26 11.41 -44.73 45.71
CA LEU A 26 10.71 -44.78 44.41
C LEU A 26 9.71 -43.64 44.24
N HIS A 27 8.94 -43.32 45.28
CA HIS A 27 8.00 -42.20 45.25
C HIS A 27 8.74 -40.89 44.95
N ARG A 28 9.90 -40.66 45.59
CA ARG A 28 10.72 -39.47 45.34
C ARG A 28 11.23 -39.41 43.91
N GLN A 29 11.77 -40.51 43.36
CA GLN A 29 12.17 -40.57 41.95
C GLN A 29 11.02 -40.25 40.99
N ILE A 30 9.82 -40.78 41.24
CA ILE A 30 8.64 -40.47 40.43
C ILE A 30 8.30 -38.98 40.52
N THR A 31 8.38 -38.39 41.72
CA THR A 31 8.07 -36.96 41.91
C THR A 31 9.10 -36.05 41.23
N ASP A 32 10.38 -36.43 41.30
CA ASP A 32 11.47 -35.69 40.67
C ASP A 32 11.37 -35.76 39.14
N LEU A 33 11.08 -36.94 38.58
CA LEU A 33 10.81 -37.13 37.14
C LEU A 33 9.57 -36.35 36.68
N GLN A 34 8.52 -36.27 37.51
CA GLN A 34 7.33 -35.48 37.22
C GLN A 34 7.65 -33.99 37.20
N LYS A 35 8.42 -33.49 38.17
CA LYS A 35 8.87 -32.09 38.20
C LYS A 35 9.74 -31.74 36.99
N GLU A 36 10.65 -32.61 36.60
CA GLU A 36 11.51 -32.41 35.42
C GLU A 36 10.67 -32.38 34.14
N LYS A 37 9.72 -33.31 33.99
CA LYS A 37 8.78 -33.32 32.88
C LYS A 37 7.91 -32.06 32.83
N ASP A 38 7.43 -31.58 33.97
CA ASP A 38 6.62 -30.36 34.05
C ASP A 38 7.46 -29.12 33.73
N ALA A 39 8.73 -29.08 34.17
CA ALA A 39 9.68 -28.03 33.80
C ALA A 39 9.97 -28.02 32.29
N GLU A 40 10.24 -29.18 31.69
CA GLU A 40 10.42 -29.29 30.24
C GLU A 40 9.16 -28.85 29.48
N LYS A 41 7.97 -29.25 29.95
CA LYS A 41 6.70 -28.84 29.34
C LYS A 41 6.54 -27.32 29.36
N THR A 42 6.81 -26.67 30.49
CA THR A 42 6.73 -25.20 30.57
C THR A 42 7.74 -24.51 29.64
N SER A 43 8.97 -25.03 29.54
CA SER A 43 9.97 -24.51 28.60
C SER A 43 9.53 -24.65 27.14
N LEU A 44 8.84 -25.75 26.81
CA LEU A 44 8.36 -26.00 25.46
C LEU A 44 7.19 -25.09 25.10
N ASP A 45 6.29 -24.83 26.06
CA ASP A 45 5.19 -23.86 25.91
C ASP A 45 5.72 -22.44 25.66
N ASP A 46 6.76 -22.01 26.39
CA ASP A 46 7.40 -20.71 26.18
C ASP A 46 8.06 -20.61 24.80
N ARG A 47 8.68 -21.71 24.34
CA ARG A 47 9.29 -21.78 23.01
C ARG A 47 8.25 -21.74 21.87
N ILE A 48 7.08 -22.36 22.06
CA ILE A 48 5.97 -22.28 21.10
C ILE A 48 5.49 -20.83 21.00
N LYS A 49 5.24 -20.15 22.13
CA LYS A 49 4.82 -18.75 22.12
C LYS A 49 5.82 -17.84 21.41
N GLN A 50 7.12 -18.07 21.62
CA GLN A 50 8.15 -17.29 20.93
C GLN A 50 8.09 -17.50 19.41
N LEU A 51 7.98 -18.76 18.97
CA LEU A 51 7.89 -19.08 17.53
C LEU A 51 6.62 -18.53 16.89
N GLU A 52 5.50 -18.48 17.62
CA GLU A 52 4.25 -17.86 17.15
C GLU A 52 4.44 -16.36 16.94
N ASN A 53 5.04 -15.66 17.91
CA ASN A 53 5.36 -14.23 17.78
C ASN A 53 6.31 -13.95 16.61
N ASP A 54 7.38 -14.74 16.48
CA ASP A 54 8.37 -14.58 15.40
C ASP A 54 7.72 -14.79 14.02
N LYS A 55 6.83 -15.79 13.92
CA LYS A 55 6.06 -16.06 12.70
C LYS A 55 5.13 -14.90 12.36
N GLU A 56 4.42 -14.35 13.33
CA GLU A 56 3.54 -13.18 13.12
C GLU A 56 4.33 -11.97 12.63
N SER A 57 5.49 -11.69 13.24
CA SER A 57 6.38 -10.61 12.82
C SER A 57 6.85 -10.79 11.38
N SER A 58 7.28 -12.00 11.01
CA SER A 58 7.73 -12.31 9.66
C SER A 58 6.63 -12.12 8.61
N VAL A 59 5.40 -12.55 8.92
CA VAL A 59 4.24 -12.38 8.01
C VAL A 59 3.90 -10.89 7.82
N LEU A 60 3.97 -10.08 8.88
CA LEU A 60 3.74 -8.64 8.81
C LEU A 60 4.77 -7.94 7.93
N GLU A 61 6.06 -8.28 8.08
CA GLU A 61 7.14 -7.75 7.24
C GLU A 61 6.95 -8.11 5.76
N GLU A 62 6.59 -9.37 5.47
CA GLU A 62 6.34 -9.82 4.11
C GLU A 62 5.17 -9.06 3.47
N ASN A 63 4.08 -8.84 4.21
CA ASN A 63 2.92 -8.10 3.73
C ASN A 63 3.25 -6.62 3.46
N LEU A 64 4.01 -5.98 4.34
CA LEU A 64 4.45 -4.60 4.14
C LEU A 64 5.34 -4.47 2.90
N LEU A 65 6.23 -5.44 2.69
CA LEU A 65 7.09 -5.47 1.50
C LEU A 65 6.26 -5.64 0.23
N LYS A 66 5.28 -6.57 0.22
CA LYS A 66 4.35 -6.76 -0.91
C LYS A 66 3.57 -5.48 -1.23
N GLU A 67 3.03 -4.81 -0.21
CA GLU A 67 2.30 -3.56 -0.38
C GLU A 67 3.19 -2.46 -0.95
N THR A 68 4.43 -2.35 -0.46
CA THR A 68 5.40 -1.36 -0.95
C THR A 68 5.76 -1.61 -2.40
N ILE A 69 6.04 -2.86 -2.79
CA ILE A 69 6.32 -3.25 -4.18
C ILE A 69 5.12 -2.93 -5.08
N ALA A 70 3.90 -3.21 -4.63
CA ALA A 70 2.69 -2.89 -5.38
C ALA A 70 2.52 -1.37 -5.58
N LYS A 71 2.82 -0.56 -4.55
CA LYS A 71 2.80 0.90 -4.65
C LYS A 71 3.84 1.41 -5.65
N MET A 72 5.08 0.90 -5.59
CA MET A 72 6.14 1.31 -6.50
C MET A 72 5.83 0.95 -7.97
N THR A 73 5.34 -0.28 -8.21
CA THR A 73 5.00 -0.74 -9.56
C THR A 73 3.82 0.04 -10.15
N LYS A 74 2.78 0.35 -9.35
CA LYS A 74 1.68 1.21 -9.78
C LYS A 74 2.17 2.60 -10.22
N ASN A 75 3.01 3.25 -9.41
CA ASN A 75 3.56 4.56 -9.75
C ASN A 75 4.38 4.51 -11.04
N GLN A 76 5.17 3.44 -11.25
CA GLN A 76 5.95 3.26 -12.47
C GLN A 76 5.05 3.08 -13.71
N MET A 77 3.98 2.29 -13.60
CA MET A 77 3.01 2.10 -14.68
C MET A 77 2.25 3.38 -15.00
N GLU A 78 1.87 4.19 -14.01
CA GLU A 78 1.23 5.50 -14.23
C GLU A 78 2.15 6.46 -14.99
N VAL A 79 3.43 6.52 -14.62
CA VAL A 79 4.44 7.35 -15.32
C VAL A 79 4.64 6.87 -16.76
N GLN A 80 4.68 5.56 -16.99
CA GLN A 80 4.80 4.99 -18.34
C GLN A 80 3.55 5.24 -19.20
N ALA A 81 2.36 5.02 -18.64
CA ALA A 81 1.09 5.28 -19.33
C ALA A 81 0.95 6.76 -19.74
N GLN A 82 1.38 7.69 -18.88
CA GLN A 82 1.43 9.10 -19.22
C GLN A 82 2.39 9.42 -20.37
N ASN A 83 3.40 8.60 -20.63
CA ASN A 83 4.33 8.80 -21.74
C ASN A 83 3.78 8.21 -23.05
N GLU A 84 3.04 7.10 -22.99
CA GLU A 84 2.37 6.50 -24.16
C GLU A 84 1.23 7.38 -24.68
N LEU A 85 0.56 8.13 -23.80
CA LEU A 85 -0.51 9.05 -24.18
C LEU A 85 -0.02 10.38 -24.76
N ARG A 86 1.29 10.67 -24.73
CA ARG A 86 1.85 11.90 -25.31
C ARG A 86 2.05 11.74 -26.82
N SER A 87 1.65 12.76 -27.57
CA SER A 87 1.96 12.82 -28.99
C SER A 87 3.48 12.88 -29.23
N LEU A 88 3.91 12.45 -30.42
CA LEU A 88 5.31 12.56 -30.84
C LEU A 88 5.82 14.01 -30.74
N PHE A 89 4.96 14.98 -31.08
CA PHE A 89 5.30 16.40 -30.99
C PHE A 89 5.58 16.84 -29.55
N GLU A 90 4.76 16.45 -28.58
CA GLU A 90 4.98 16.76 -27.16
C GLU A 90 6.23 16.09 -26.59
N ARG A 91 6.49 14.85 -27.01
CA ARG A 91 7.71 14.13 -26.64
C ARG A 91 8.96 14.87 -27.13
N LEU A 92 9.05 15.16 -28.43
CA LEU A 92 10.18 15.90 -29.02
C LEU A 92 10.32 17.29 -28.40
N SER A 93 9.19 17.97 -28.18
CA SER A 93 9.13 19.24 -27.48
C SER A 93 9.75 19.19 -26.08
N SER A 94 9.49 18.12 -25.31
CA SER A 94 10.02 17.96 -23.95
C SER A 94 11.50 17.57 -23.92
N MET A 95 11.99 16.95 -25.00
CA MET A 95 13.41 16.61 -25.19
C MET A 95 14.27 17.82 -25.60
N GLY A 96 13.68 19.03 -25.68
CA GLY A 96 14.41 20.25 -26.05
C GLY A 96 14.54 20.48 -27.55
N CYS A 97 13.80 19.73 -28.41
CA CYS A 97 13.72 20.07 -29.83
C CYS A 97 13.11 21.46 -30.01
N LEU A 98 13.73 22.29 -30.86
CA LEU A 98 13.28 23.64 -31.13
C LEU A 98 11.90 23.65 -31.77
N LYS A 99 10.99 24.45 -31.22
CA LYS A 99 9.66 24.71 -31.77
C LYS A 99 9.69 26.05 -32.48
N HIS A 100 9.50 26.04 -33.79
CA HIS A 100 9.33 27.26 -34.56
C HIS A 100 7.86 27.66 -34.47
N LEU A 101 7.57 28.74 -33.74
CA LEU A 101 6.23 29.30 -33.66
C LEU A 101 5.93 30.05 -34.96
N LEU A 102 4.79 29.74 -35.58
CA LEU A 102 4.23 30.61 -36.63
C LEU A 102 3.60 31.81 -35.94
N ASP A 103 4.24 32.96 -36.08
CA ASP A 103 3.98 34.17 -35.30
C ASP A 103 3.04 35.15 -35.98
N MET A 104 2.36 34.77 -37.08
CA MET A 104 1.41 35.64 -37.77
C MET A 104 0.13 34.90 -38.16
N HIS A 105 -1.03 35.49 -37.87
CA HIS A 105 -2.32 34.95 -38.29
C HIS A 105 -3.03 35.86 -39.29
N TYR A 106 -3.80 35.25 -40.19
CA TYR A 106 -4.41 35.95 -41.34
C TYR A 106 -5.95 35.94 -41.32
N GLN A 107 -6.58 35.34 -40.31
CA GLN A 107 -8.03 35.08 -40.30
C GLN A 107 -8.78 35.75 -39.14
N MET A 108 -8.25 35.74 -37.93
CA MET A 108 -9.00 36.29 -36.80
C MET A 108 -8.92 37.81 -36.82
N HIS A 109 -10.05 38.48 -36.58
CA HIS A 109 -10.02 39.92 -36.29
C HIS A 109 -9.27 40.15 -34.96
N PRO A 110 -8.48 41.23 -34.80
CA PRO A 110 -7.64 41.45 -33.60
C PRO A 110 -8.37 41.32 -32.26
N LYS A 111 -9.62 41.78 -32.19
CA LYS A 111 -10.46 41.65 -30.99
C LYS A 111 -10.82 40.19 -30.63
N ILE A 112 -10.92 39.31 -31.63
CA ILE A 112 -11.21 37.88 -31.44
C ILE A 112 -9.92 37.12 -31.09
N SER A 113 -8.80 37.44 -31.75
CA SER A 113 -7.50 36.82 -31.49
C SER A 113 -6.86 37.24 -30.17
N CYS A 114 -7.27 38.38 -29.61
CA CYS A 114 -6.74 38.93 -28.35
C CYS A 114 -6.71 37.90 -27.20
N PHE A 115 -7.84 37.23 -26.92
CA PHE A 115 -7.90 36.22 -25.86
C PHE A 115 -7.00 34.99 -26.10
N PRO A 116 -7.12 34.26 -27.23
CA PRO A 116 -6.27 33.09 -27.46
C PRO A 116 -4.78 33.44 -27.56
N ASN A 117 -4.42 34.59 -28.13
CA ASN A 117 -3.03 35.05 -28.22
C ASN A 117 -2.43 35.28 -26.83
N SER A 118 -3.14 36.01 -25.95
CA SER A 118 -2.68 36.23 -24.57
C SER A 118 -2.66 34.93 -23.76
N LYS A 119 -3.72 34.10 -23.88
CA LYS A 119 -3.88 32.90 -23.05
C LYS A 119 -2.92 31.77 -23.40
N PHE A 120 -2.65 31.53 -24.69
CA PHE A 120 -1.90 30.35 -25.14
C PHE A 120 -0.54 30.68 -25.75
N TYR A 121 -0.37 31.89 -26.28
CA TYR A 121 0.80 32.26 -27.07
C TYR A 121 1.64 33.39 -26.46
N GLN A 122 1.32 33.87 -25.26
CA GLN A 122 2.09 34.94 -24.57
C GLN A 122 2.22 36.20 -25.44
N GLU A 123 1.17 36.53 -26.19
CA GLU A 123 1.14 37.72 -27.08
C GLU A 123 2.20 37.69 -28.20
N LYS A 124 2.70 36.51 -28.55
CA LYS A 124 3.71 36.33 -29.61
C LYS A 124 3.14 36.23 -31.02
N ILE A 125 1.82 36.17 -31.18
CA ILE A 125 1.18 36.13 -32.51
C ILE A 125 0.83 37.54 -32.95
N LEU A 126 1.11 37.84 -34.21
CA LEU A 126 0.87 39.12 -34.89
C LEU A 126 -0.35 39.03 -35.79
N ASP A 127 -1.11 40.12 -35.83
CA ASP A 127 -2.19 40.31 -36.79
C ASP A 127 -1.60 40.67 -38.17
N ALA A 128 -1.98 39.92 -39.20
CA ALA A 128 -1.57 40.24 -40.56
C ALA A 128 -2.23 41.55 -41.10
N PRO A 129 -1.62 42.25 -42.06
CA PRO A 129 -2.15 43.51 -42.56
C PRO A 129 -3.56 43.42 -43.17
N ASN A 130 -3.94 42.25 -43.70
CA ASN A 130 -5.26 42.03 -44.29
C ASN A 130 -6.38 42.06 -43.25
N VAL A 131 -6.14 41.57 -42.02
CA VAL A 131 -7.15 41.55 -40.95
C VAL A 131 -7.32 42.90 -40.27
N ASN A 132 -6.34 43.80 -40.44
CA ASN A 132 -6.36 45.17 -39.91
C ASN A 132 -6.97 46.19 -40.89
N SER A 133 -7.45 45.75 -42.05
CA SER A 133 -8.08 46.64 -43.02
C SER A 133 -9.52 46.99 -42.60
N ARG A 134 -9.94 48.26 -42.83
CA ARG A 134 -11.32 48.71 -42.54
C ARG A 134 -12.38 47.88 -43.27
N SER A 135 -12.06 47.37 -44.46
CA SER A 135 -12.92 46.44 -45.21
C SER A 135 -13.13 45.12 -44.46
N TYR A 136 -12.10 44.62 -43.76
CA TYR A 136 -12.18 43.41 -42.96
C TYR A 136 -13.09 43.61 -41.74
N GLU A 137 -12.95 44.76 -41.07
CA GLU A 137 -13.82 45.15 -39.96
C GLU A 137 -15.29 45.18 -40.41
N GLN A 138 -15.60 45.76 -41.58
CA GLN A 138 -16.97 45.83 -42.10
C GLN A 138 -17.60 44.47 -42.40
N HIS A 139 -16.81 43.44 -42.69
CA HIS A 139 -17.31 42.08 -42.95
C HIS A 139 -17.50 41.26 -41.67
N TYR A 140 -16.70 41.51 -40.62
CA TYR A 140 -16.76 40.76 -39.36
C TYR A 140 -17.62 41.42 -38.28
N LEU A 141 -17.80 42.75 -38.31
CA LEU A 141 -18.64 43.48 -37.35
C LEU A 141 -20.14 43.14 -37.42
N PRO A 142 -20.78 42.93 -38.60
CA PRO A 142 -22.18 42.54 -38.68
C PRO A 142 -22.47 41.21 -37.97
N ILE A 143 -21.49 40.30 -37.97
CA ILE A 143 -21.57 38.99 -37.29
C ILE A 143 -21.43 39.14 -35.77
N LEU A 144 -20.77 40.20 -35.30
CA LEU A 144 -20.54 40.49 -33.87
C LEU A 144 -21.66 41.35 -33.24
N GLU A 145 -22.41 42.12 -34.04
CA GLU A 145 -23.51 42.96 -33.56
C GLU A 145 -24.79 42.16 -33.23
N GLU A 146 -24.98 40.99 -33.84
CA GLU A 146 -25.93 39.99 -33.33
C GLU A 146 -25.31 39.27 -32.13
N LYS A 147 -25.33 39.96 -30.98
CA LYS A 147 -24.74 39.61 -29.67
C LYS A 147 -25.21 38.29 -29.02
N LYS A 148 -25.56 37.26 -29.80
CA LYS A 148 -26.03 35.97 -29.32
C LYS A 148 -25.23 34.77 -29.85
N LEU A 149 -24.43 34.93 -30.90
CA LEU A 149 -23.80 33.78 -31.59
C LEU A 149 -22.32 33.52 -31.24
N MET A 150 -21.54 34.49 -30.76
CA MET A 150 -20.13 34.27 -30.39
C MET A 150 -19.93 33.72 -28.96
N MET A 151 -20.99 33.17 -28.35
CA MET A 151 -20.95 32.36 -27.13
C MET A 151 -20.99 30.86 -27.43
N LEU A 152 -20.61 30.43 -28.62
CA LEU A 152 -20.52 29.01 -28.93
C LEU A 152 -19.09 28.62 -29.27
N VAL A 153 -18.66 27.56 -28.57
CA VAL A 153 -17.44 26.76 -28.82
C VAL A 153 -16.16 27.25 -28.13
N ILE A 154 -16.18 27.40 -26.80
CA ILE A 154 -15.19 26.76 -25.90
C ILE A 154 -15.89 26.40 -24.57
N GLY A 155 -16.33 25.15 -24.42
CA GLY A 155 -16.48 24.52 -23.09
C GLY A 155 -17.57 25.01 -22.11
N GLY A 156 -18.71 25.53 -22.59
CA GLY A 156 -19.97 25.50 -21.83
C GLY A 156 -20.02 26.21 -20.46
N LYS A 157 -19.27 27.30 -20.24
CA LYS A 157 -19.39 28.12 -19.02
C LYS A 157 -19.53 29.60 -19.37
N THR A 158 -20.66 30.19 -18.95
CA THR A 158 -20.97 31.62 -19.03
C THR A 158 -20.59 32.28 -17.70
N TRP A 159 -19.81 33.36 -17.72
CA TRP A 159 -19.57 34.24 -16.57
C TRP A 159 -20.48 35.46 -16.67
#